data_AF-A0A9D4WN78-F1
#
_entry.id   AF-A0A9D4WN78-F1
#
_cell.length_a   1.000
_cell.length_b   1.000
_cell.length_c   1.000
_cell.angle_alpha   90.00
_cell.angle_beta   90.00
_cell.angle_gamma   90.00
#
_symmetry.space_group_name_H-M   'P 1'
#
loop_
_entity.id
_entity.type
_entity.pdbx_description
1 polymer ?
#
loop_
_entity_poly.entity_id
_entity_poly.type
_entity_poly.pdbx_seq_one_letter_code
_entity_poly.pdbx_strand_id
1 'polypeptide(L)'
;MDSVVKVFCVHTKPNFLLPWQRKRVKLKKRGSDTKYLATVLAIGTECDIAMLTVDDVEFWQGMSPVEFGDLPTLQDAVTVVGYPIGGDTISVTSGVVSRIEILSYVHGSTELLGLQIDAAINSGNSGGPTFNGL
;
A
#
# COMPACT_ATOMS: atom_id res chain seq x y z
N MET A 1 8.67 -4.41 -10.42
CA MET A 1 7.50 -3.49 -10.49
C MET A 1 6.18 -4.23 -10.61
N ASP A 2 6.12 -5.41 -11.23
CA ASP A 2 4.84 -6.12 -11.47
C ASP A 2 4.17 -6.65 -10.19
N SER A 3 4.90 -6.65 -9.07
CA SER A 3 4.43 -6.95 -7.71
C SER A 3 3.65 -5.80 -7.05
N VAL A 4 3.66 -4.60 -7.65
CA VAL A 4 2.87 -3.46 -7.15
C VAL A 4 1.49 -3.53 -7.78
N VAL A 5 0.46 -3.62 -6.94
CA VAL A 5 -0.93 -3.81 -7.37
C VAL A 5 -1.80 -2.63 -6.96
N LYS A 6 -2.84 -2.36 -7.75
CA LYS A 6 -3.82 -1.33 -7.43
C LYS A 6 -4.94 -1.91 -6.58
N VAL A 7 -5.20 -1.31 -5.43
CA VAL A 7 -6.27 -1.71 -4.50
C VAL A 7 -7.56 -0.94 -4.82
N PHE A 8 -8.66 -1.67 -4.96
CA PHE A 8 -10.01 -1.12 -5.06
C PHE A 8 -10.79 -1.55 -3.82
N CYS A 9 -11.07 -0.60 -2.93
CA CYS A 9 -11.87 -0.83 -1.75
C CYS A 9 -13.23 -0.13 -1.90
N VAL A 10 -14.32 -0.88 -1.74
CA VAL A 10 -15.65 -0.28 -1.56
C VAL A 10 -15.84 -0.05 -0.06
N HIS A 11 -15.66 1.19 0.37
CA HIS A 11 -15.97 1.60 1.74
C HIS A 11 -17.46 1.92 1.83
N THR A 12 -18.23 1.01 2.39
CA THR A 12 -19.57 1.34 2.88
C THR A 12 -19.43 1.71 4.35
N LYS A 13 -19.75 2.97 4.70
CA LYS A 13 -19.88 3.37 6.12
C LYS A 13 -20.78 2.33 6.80
N PRO A 14 -20.46 1.88 8.03
CA PRO A 14 -21.24 0.85 8.69
C PRO A 14 -22.70 1.27 8.71
N ASN A 15 -23.51 0.55 7.94
CA ASN A 15 -24.94 0.67 8.03
C ASN A 15 -25.36 -0.21 9.20
N PHE A 16 -25.53 0.39 10.38
CA PHE A 16 -25.93 -0.32 11.59
C PHE A 16 -27.31 -1.00 11.44
N LEU A 17 -28.10 -0.63 10.43
CA LEU A 17 -29.37 -1.28 10.10
C LEU A 17 -29.18 -2.50 9.17
N LEU A 18 -28.08 -2.55 8.40
CA LEU A 18 -27.76 -3.64 7.47
C LEU A 18 -26.31 -4.13 7.71
N PRO A 19 -26.02 -4.73 8.88
CA PRO A 19 -24.65 -5.11 9.26
C PRO A 19 -24.02 -6.17 8.35
N TRP A 20 -24.81 -6.83 7.50
CA TRP A 20 -24.35 -7.84 6.54
C TRP A 20 -23.75 -7.26 5.25
N GLN A 21 -23.74 -5.93 5.05
CA GLN A 21 -23.04 -5.34 3.91
C GLN A 21 -21.54 -5.64 3.99
N ARG A 22 -21.07 -6.51 3.09
CA ARG A 22 -19.67 -6.93 3.04
C ARG A 22 -18.81 -5.83 2.41
N LYS A 23 -17.73 -5.46 3.10
CA LYS A 23 -16.62 -4.72 2.49
C LYS A 23 -16.02 -5.59 1.39
N ARG A 24 -15.90 -5.07 0.17
CA ARG A 24 -15.28 -5.76 -0.96
C ARG A 24 -13.96 -5.08 -1.28
N VAL A 25 -12.88 -5.85 -1.21
CA VAL A 25 -11.56 -5.44 -1.66
C VAL A 25 -11.25 -6.19 -2.95
N LYS A 26 -10.74 -5.49 -3.95
CA LYS A 26 -10.26 -6.11 -5.20
C LYS A 26 -8.85 -5.59 -5.52
N LEU A 27 -8.04 -6.43 -6.14
CA LEU A 27 -6.69 -6.09 -6.59
C LEU A 27 -6.62 -6.17 -8.12
N LYS A 28 -5.89 -5.23 -8.74
CA LYS A 28 -5.60 -5.22 -10.19
C LYS A 28 -4.09 -5.22 -10.38
N LYS A 29 -3.60 -6.16 -11.20
CA LYS A 29 -2.18 -6.19 -11.61
C LYS A 29 -1.88 -5.09 -12.62
N ARG A 30 -0.63 -4.66 -12.68
CA ARG A 30 -0.16 -3.79 -13.77
C ARG A 30 -0.35 -4.48 -15.12
N GLY A 31 -0.89 -3.76 -16.11
CA GLY A 31 -1.06 -4.27 -17.46
C GLY A 31 -2.17 -5.31 -17.65
N SER A 32 -2.94 -5.64 -16.61
CA SER A 32 -4.12 -6.51 -16.70
C SER A 32 -5.38 -5.68 -16.43
N ASP A 33 -6.48 -5.96 -17.13
CA ASP A 33 -7.79 -5.36 -16.83
C ASP A 33 -8.62 -6.17 -15.83
N THR A 34 -8.13 -7.35 -15.43
CA THR A 34 -8.80 -8.23 -14.48
C THR A 34 -8.67 -7.70 -13.05
N LYS A 35 -9.79 -7.65 -12.34
CA LYS A 35 -9.85 -7.32 -10.91
C LYS A 35 -10.16 -8.56 -10.10
N TYR A 36 -9.18 -9.04 -9.34
CA TYR A 36 -9.30 -10.22 -8.50
C TYR A 36 -9.92 -9.85 -7.16
N LEU A 37 -10.80 -10.70 -6.63
CA LEU A 37 -11.37 -10.50 -5.30
C LEU A 37 -10.30 -10.82 -4.24
N ALA A 38 -10.14 -9.92 -3.28
CA ALA A 38 -9.21 -10.12 -2.17
C ALA A 38 -9.96 -10.27 -0.84
N THR A 39 -9.37 -11.08 0.04
CA THR A 39 -9.81 -11.30 1.42
C THR A 39 -8.87 -10.58 2.36
N VAL A 40 -9.42 -9.87 3.35
CA VAL A 40 -8.64 -9.25 4.42
C VAL A 40 -8.31 -10.31 5.47
N LEU A 41 -7.03 -10.60 5.67
CA LEU A 41 -6.55 -11.56 6.67
C LEU A 41 -6.39 -10.92 8.04
N ALA A 42 -5.85 -9.70 8.08
CA ALA A 42 -5.60 -8.97 9.32
C ALA A 42 -5.61 -7.46 9.08
N ILE A 43 -5.94 -6.69 10.13
CA ILE A 43 -5.88 -5.22 10.17
C ILE A 43 -5.15 -4.81 11.44
N GLY A 44 -4.02 -4.14 11.30
CA GLY A 44 -3.31 -3.46 12.38
C GLY A 44 -3.60 -1.97 12.30
N THR A 45 -4.66 -1.53 12.98
CA THR A 45 -5.08 -0.11 12.96
C THR A 45 -4.03 0.81 13.57
N GLU A 46 -3.29 0.35 14.58
CA GLU A 46 -2.25 1.12 15.28
C GLU A 46 -1.09 1.53 14.36
N CYS A 47 -0.70 0.65 13.44
CA CYS A 47 0.40 0.86 12.50
C CYS A 47 -0.04 1.18 11.07
N ASP A 48 -1.35 1.31 10.84
CA ASP A 48 -1.95 1.54 9.52
C ASP A 48 -1.57 0.48 8.47
N ILE A 49 -1.56 -0.80 8.88
CA ILE A 49 -1.22 -1.95 8.02
C ILE A 49 -2.42 -2.89 7.89
N ALA A 50 -2.63 -3.42 6.68
CA ALA A 50 -3.57 -4.50 6.43
C ALA A 50 -2.91 -5.61 5.60
N MET A 51 -3.21 -6.86 5.95
CA MET A 51 -2.75 -8.03 5.19
C MET A 51 -3.91 -8.58 4.37
N LEU A 52 -3.69 -8.75 3.07
CA LEU A 52 -4.68 -9.22 2.11
C LEU A 52 -4.20 -10.51 1.44
N THR A 53 -5.13 -11.35 1.00
CA THR A 53 -4.86 -12.51 0.14
C THR A 53 -5.84 -12.60 -1.02
N VAL A 54 -5.48 -13.35 -2.05
CA VAL A 54 -6.30 -13.65 -3.23
C VAL A 54 -6.28 -15.15 -3.46
N ASP A 55 -7.45 -15.78 -3.50
CA ASP A 55 -7.58 -17.23 -3.69
C ASP A 55 -7.35 -17.66 -5.15
N ASP A 56 -7.55 -16.75 -6.10
CA ASP A 56 -7.35 -17.01 -7.52
C ASP A 56 -5.86 -17.14 -7.87
N VAL A 57 -5.45 -18.33 -8.29
CA VAL A 57 -4.04 -18.67 -8.60
C VAL A 57 -3.51 -17.85 -9.80
N GLU A 58 -4.38 -17.44 -10.73
CA GLU A 58 -4.01 -16.63 -11.90
C GLU A 58 -3.45 -15.27 -11.48
N PHE A 59 -3.90 -14.74 -10.33
CA PHE A 59 -3.36 -13.51 -9.77
C PHE A 59 -1.85 -13.65 -9.52
N TRP A 60 -1.42 -14.75 -8.91
CA TRP A 60 -0.04 -14.98 -8.48
C TRP A 60 0.92 -15.38 -9.61
N GLN A 61 0.41 -15.82 -10.76
CA GLN A 61 1.24 -16.22 -11.89
C GLN A 61 2.13 -15.08 -12.40
N GLY A 62 3.43 -15.34 -12.51
CA GLY A 62 4.43 -14.39 -13.00
C GLY A 62 4.80 -13.28 -12.02
N MET A 63 4.27 -13.30 -10.79
CA MET A 63 4.63 -12.34 -9.76
C MET A 63 5.88 -12.79 -9.01
N SER A 64 6.80 -11.86 -8.77
CA SER A 64 7.91 -12.03 -7.82
C SER A 64 7.60 -11.19 -6.58
N PRO A 65 7.57 -11.75 -5.36
CA PRO A 65 7.30 -10.96 -4.16
C PRO A 65 8.38 -9.89 -3.95
N VAL A 66 8.00 -8.78 -3.31
CA VAL A 66 8.96 -7.77 -2.87
C VAL A 66 9.68 -8.29 -1.62
N GLU A 67 10.98 -8.07 -1.54
CA GLU A 67 11.79 -8.38 -0.37
C GLU A 67 11.97 -7.14 0.50
N PHE A 68 11.94 -7.32 1.81
CA PHE A 68 12.23 -6.23 2.75
C PHE A 68 13.75 -6.03 2.83
N GLY A 69 14.18 -4.77 2.79
CA GLY A 69 15.55 -4.37 3.09
C GLY A 69 15.72 -4.01 4.57
N ASP A 70 16.94 -3.60 4.91
CA ASP A 70 17.27 -3.06 6.22
C ASP A 70 16.69 -1.64 6.42
N LEU A 71 16.70 -1.16 7.66
CA LEU A 71 16.32 0.21 7.98
C LEU A 71 17.31 1.19 7.31
N PRO A 72 16.84 2.14 6.49
CA PRO A 72 17.72 3.09 5.81
C PRO A 72 18.27 4.14 6.76
N THR A 73 19.31 4.83 6.33
CA THR A 73 19.92 5.97 7.00
C THR A 73 19.45 7.30 6.39
N LEU A 74 19.74 8.40 7.09
CA LEU A 74 19.44 9.73 6.55
C LEU A 74 20.18 9.94 5.22
N GLN A 75 19.50 10.62 4.28
CA GLN A 75 19.96 10.90 2.92
C GLN A 75 20.01 9.68 1.98
N ASP A 76 19.69 8.48 2.43
CA ASP A 76 19.56 7.33 1.52
C ASP A 76 18.49 7.61 0.47
N ALA A 77 18.82 7.33 -0.77
CA ALA A 77 17.91 7.46 -1.89
C ALA A 77 16.74 6.50 -1.72
N VAL A 78 15.54 6.96 -2.06
CA VAL A 78 14.32 6.18 -2.01
C VAL A 78 13.49 6.40 -3.26
N THR A 79 12.77 5.36 -3.66
CA THR A 79 11.82 5.41 -4.78
C THR A 79 10.49 4.83 -4.34
N VAL A 80 9.44 5.64 -4.39
CA VAL A 80 8.08 5.25 -4.03
C VAL A 80 7.33 4.89 -5.29
N VAL A 81 6.63 3.76 -5.26
CA VAL A 81 5.89 3.23 -6.41
C VAL A 81 4.44 2.98 -6.01
N GLY A 82 3.50 3.54 -6.76
CA GLY A 82 2.08 3.44 -6.43
C GLY A 82 1.15 3.81 -7.58
N TYR A 83 -0.14 3.96 -7.27
CA TYR A 83 -1.18 4.31 -8.23
C TYR A 83 -1.90 5.57 -7.78
N PRO A 84 -1.68 6.74 -8.42
CA PRO A 84 -2.32 7.97 -8.00
C PRO A 84 -3.84 7.88 -8.18
N ILE A 85 -4.59 8.62 -7.35
CA ILE A 85 -6.05 8.68 -7.46
C ILE A 85 -6.47 9.00 -8.90
N GLY A 86 -7.45 8.26 -9.41
CA GLY A 86 -8.03 8.46 -10.74
C GLY A 86 -7.24 7.84 -11.89
N GLY A 87 -5.97 7.46 -11.71
CA GLY A 87 -5.12 6.88 -12.76
C GLY A 87 -4.97 5.37 -12.65
N ASP A 88 -4.95 4.64 -13.76
CA ASP A 88 -4.62 3.20 -13.83
C ASP A 88 -3.14 2.95 -14.18
N THR A 89 -2.37 4.02 -14.36
CA THR A 89 -0.93 3.98 -14.61
C THR A 89 -0.15 4.01 -13.30
N ILE A 90 0.99 3.34 -13.30
CA ILE A 90 1.93 3.39 -12.18
C ILE A 90 2.58 4.77 -12.10
N SER A 91 2.74 5.29 -10.89
CA SER A 91 3.50 6.49 -10.58
C SER A 91 4.75 6.11 -9.81
N VAL A 92 5.85 6.79 -10.15
CA VAL A 92 7.13 6.64 -9.49
C VAL A 92 7.59 8.02 -9.04
N THR A 93 7.87 8.18 -7.76
CA THR A 93 8.47 9.40 -7.19
C THR A 93 9.75 9.02 -6.46
N SER A 94 10.80 9.82 -6.63
CA SER A 94 12.10 9.57 -6.01
C SER A 94 12.47 10.74 -5.12
N GLY A 95 13.27 10.45 -4.11
CA GLY A 95 13.72 11.40 -3.11
C GLY A 95 14.75 10.76 -2.19
N VAL A 96 14.91 11.29 -0.99
CA VAL A 96 15.79 10.77 0.05
C VAL A 96 15.07 10.65 1.39
N VAL A 97 15.62 9.84 2.30
CA VAL A 97 15.22 9.84 3.71
C VAL A 97 15.64 11.15 4.35
N SER A 98 14.68 12.01 4.64
CA SER A 98 14.90 13.34 5.23
C SER A 98 14.91 13.31 6.76
N ARG A 99 14.19 12.37 7.38
CA ARG A 99 14.14 12.22 8.84
C ARG A 99 13.75 10.80 9.25
N ILE A 100 14.25 10.37 10.40
CA ILE A 100 13.84 9.16 11.11
C ILE A 100 13.40 9.59 12.51
N GLU A 101 12.12 9.46 12.83
CA GLU A 101 11.56 9.92 14.11
C GLU A 101 10.36 9.09 14.56
N ILE A 102 9.95 9.26 15.81
CA ILE A 102 8.70 8.69 16.31
C ILE A 102 7.55 9.58 15.83
N LEU A 103 6.63 9.00 15.06
CA LEU A 103 5.49 9.68 14.48
C LEU A 103 4.18 9.17 15.08
N SER A 104 3.22 10.09 15.24
CA SER A 104 1.86 9.73 15.59
C SER A 104 1.12 9.21 14.35
N TYR A 105 0.74 7.94 14.37
CA TYR A 105 -0.09 7.36 13.33
C TYR A 105 -1.55 7.74 13.57
N VAL A 106 -2.05 8.69 12.77
CA VAL A 106 -3.35 9.37 12.96
C VAL A 106 -4.54 8.42 13.07
N HIS A 107 -4.53 7.29 12.33
CA HIS A 107 -5.59 6.27 12.42
C HIS A 107 -5.42 5.29 13.59
N GLY A 108 -4.22 5.22 14.17
CA GLY A 108 -3.83 4.28 15.22
C GLY A 108 -3.77 4.86 16.63
N SER A 109 -3.77 6.19 16.77
CA SER A 109 -3.59 6.90 18.05
C SER A 109 -2.37 6.44 18.85
N THR A 110 -1.34 5.94 18.16
CA THR A 110 -0.12 5.36 18.73
C THR A 110 1.10 5.99 18.06
N GLU A 111 2.18 6.09 18.82
CA GLU A 111 3.47 6.62 18.37
C GLU A 111 4.40 5.48 17.98
N LEU A 112 4.85 5.46 16.72
CA LEU A 112 5.71 4.41 16.17
C LEU A 112 6.86 5.02 15.37
N LEU A 113 7.92 4.24 15.15
CA LEU A 113 9.02 4.66 14.28
C LEU A 113 8.52 4.90 12.86
N GLY A 114 8.79 6.09 12.33
CA GLY A 114 8.41 6.50 10.99
C GLY A 114 9.57 7.13 10.22
N LEU A 115 9.52 7.00 8.90
CA LEU A 115 10.46 7.61 7.97
C LEU A 115 9.78 8.77 7.26
N GLN A 116 10.40 9.94 7.29
CA GLN A 116 9.99 11.07 6.46
C GLN A 116 10.89 11.14 5.23
N ILE A 117 10.27 11.23 4.06
CA ILE A 117 10.95 11.35 2.77
C ILE A 117 10.54 12.65 2.09
N ASP A 118 11.41 13.18 1.23
CA ASP A 118 11.10 14.37 0.41
C ASP A 118 10.49 14.02 -0.96
N ALA A 119 10.36 12.73 -1.28
CA ALA A 119 9.63 12.26 -2.43
C ALA A 119 8.13 12.60 -2.28
N ALA A 120 7.52 13.14 -3.34
CA ALA A 120 6.11 13.46 -3.32
C ALA A 120 5.24 12.20 -3.14
N ILE A 121 4.41 12.18 -2.10
CA ILE A 121 3.38 11.15 -1.85
C ILE A 121 2.01 11.76 -2.09
N ASN A 122 1.38 11.39 -3.20
CA ASN A 122 0.00 11.77 -3.49
C ASN A 122 -0.96 10.68 -3.01
N SER A 123 -2.20 11.08 -2.72
CA SER A 123 -3.27 10.13 -2.41
C SER A 123 -3.38 9.07 -3.51
N GLY A 124 -3.45 7.80 -3.09
CA GLY A 124 -3.42 6.63 -3.97
C GLY A 124 -2.06 5.93 -4.01
N ASN A 125 -0.96 6.64 -3.76
CA ASN A 125 0.36 6.00 -3.61
C ASN A 125 0.53 5.35 -2.24
N SER A 126 -0.18 5.84 -1.21
CA SER A 126 -0.20 5.24 0.13
C SER A 126 -0.61 3.77 0.07
N GLY A 127 0.16 2.91 0.73
CA GLY A 127 0.03 1.45 0.68
C GLY A 127 0.88 0.77 -0.40
N GLY A 128 1.49 1.53 -1.32
CA GLY A 128 2.53 1.04 -2.22
C GLY A 128 3.92 0.96 -1.54
N PRO A 129 4.86 0.20 -2.09
CA PRO A 129 6.19 0.06 -1.51
C PRO A 129 7.08 1.29 -1.76
N THR A 130 8.01 1.50 -0.83
CA THR A 130 9.17 2.37 -0.99
C THR A 130 10.40 1.47 -1.12
N PHE A 131 11.13 1.62 -2.22
CA PHE A 131 12.39 0.91 -2.47
C PHE A 131 13.58 1.78 -2.08
N ASN A 132 14.67 1.14 -1.68
CA ASN A 132 15.97 1.78 -1.64
C ASN A 132 16.37 2.23 -3.07
N GLY A 133 17.13 3.32 -3.15
CA GLY A 133 17.80 3.71 -4.38
C GLY A 133 18.81 2.64 -4.79
N LEU A 134 18.86 2.35 -6.08
CA LEU A 134 19.95 1.57 -6.69
C LEU A 134 21.27 2.32 -6.59
#